data_AF-A0A3N6H704-F1
#
_entry.id   AF-A0A3N6H704-F1
#
_cell.length_a   1.000
_cell.length_b   1.000
_cell.length_c   1.000
_cell.angle_alpha   90.00
_cell.angle_beta   90.00
_cell.angle_gamma   90.00
#
_symmetry.space_group_name_H-M   'P 1'
#
loop_
_entity.id
_entity.type
_entity.pdbx_description
1 polymer ?
#
loop_
_entity_poly.entity_id
_entity_poly.type
_entity_poly.pdbx_seq_one_letter_code
_entity_poly.pdbx_strand_id
1 'polypeptide(L)'
;MTTQQKSAAVKRRPDDKPFDFNLDAVASEVDMTPFVFQYRDRRWTFEHMQALDIMPLIASAQHGDASAVIGTFREALGKQWPDFQKVGLPQWKAQKLFDAYQAHCGMEPGESQASPTS
;
A
#
# COMPACT_ATOMS: atom_id res chain seq x y z
N MET A 1 10.92 -47.61 -33.23
CA MET A 1 11.79 -46.70 -32.45
C MET A 1 10.89 -45.99 -31.46
N THR A 2 10.98 -46.33 -30.17
CA THR A 2 10.09 -45.78 -29.13
C THR A 2 10.93 -44.92 -28.19
N THR A 3 10.70 -43.62 -28.21
CA THR A 3 11.42 -42.64 -27.38
C THR A 3 10.83 -42.66 -25.97
N GLN A 4 11.64 -43.06 -24.99
CA GLN A 4 11.27 -43.07 -23.57
C GLN A 4 11.43 -41.64 -23.01
N GLN A 5 10.29 -41.00 -22.71
CA GLN A 5 10.26 -39.66 -22.14
C GLN A 5 10.65 -39.73 -20.65
N LYS A 6 11.87 -39.29 -20.33
CA LYS A 6 12.43 -39.26 -18.98
C LYS A 6 11.70 -38.19 -18.16
N SER A 7 10.74 -38.60 -17.33
CA SER A 7 10.05 -37.72 -16.39
C SER A 7 11.08 -37.13 -15.41
N ALA A 8 11.25 -35.82 -15.43
CA ALA A 8 12.07 -35.12 -14.45
C ALA A 8 11.43 -35.31 -13.06
N ALA A 9 12.15 -35.95 -12.15
CA ALA A 9 11.71 -36.11 -10.77
C ALA A 9 11.63 -34.72 -10.12
N VAL A 10 10.41 -34.28 -9.80
CA VAL A 10 10.19 -33.10 -8.97
C VAL A 10 10.80 -33.41 -7.60
N LYS A 11 11.89 -32.70 -7.24
CA LYS A 11 12.48 -32.76 -5.91
C LYS A 11 11.41 -32.30 -4.91
N ARG A 12 10.79 -33.24 -4.20
CA ARG A 12 9.88 -32.94 -3.11
C ARG A 12 10.66 -32.31 -1.96
N ARG A 13 10.08 -31.31 -1.30
CA ARG A 13 10.68 -30.72 -0.11
C ARG A 13 10.78 -31.74 1.02
N PRO A 14 11.81 -31.65 1.88
CA PRO A 14 11.84 -32.40 3.14
C PRO A 14 10.55 -32.12 3.94
N ASP A 15 9.94 -33.17 4.46
CA ASP A 15 8.63 -33.15 5.13
C ASP A 15 8.62 -32.22 6.37
N ASP A 16 9.77 -32.06 7.03
CA ASP A 16 9.94 -31.25 8.25
C ASP A 16 9.91 -29.73 8.04
N LYS A 17 9.75 -29.25 6.80
CA LYS A 17 9.61 -27.81 6.48
C LYS A 17 8.24 -27.51 5.88
N PRO A 18 7.25 -27.09 6.70
CA PRO A 18 5.89 -26.83 6.21
C PRO A 18 5.81 -25.65 5.24
N PHE A 19 6.73 -24.69 5.33
CA PHE A 19 6.84 -23.50 4.47
C PHE A 19 8.26 -22.92 4.56
N ASP A 20 8.71 -22.16 3.55
CA ASP A 20 9.99 -21.44 3.64
C ASP A 20 9.86 -20.12 4.41
N PHE A 21 8.66 -19.55 4.44
CA PHE A 21 8.38 -18.25 5.00
C PHE A 21 6.97 -18.22 5.56
N ASN A 22 6.82 -17.70 6.78
CA ASN A 22 5.52 -17.50 7.43
C ASN A 22 5.22 -16.00 7.51
N LEU A 23 4.37 -15.51 6.61
CA LEU A 23 3.98 -14.10 6.62
C LEU A 23 3.16 -13.74 7.87
N ASP A 24 2.43 -14.70 8.47
CA ASP A 24 1.65 -14.47 9.70
C ASP A 24 2.53 -14.19 10.92
N ALA A 25 3.82 -14.55 10.86
CA ALA A 25 4.80 -14.27 11.92
C ALA A 25 5.48 -12.90 11.77
N VAL A 26 5.23 -12.19 10.67
CA VAL A 26 5.84 -10.89 10.42
C VAL A 26 5.07 -9.81 11.19
N ALA A 27 5.79 -9.01 11.95
CA ALA A 27 5.27 -7.83 12.63
C ALA A 27 5.93 -6.57 12.04
N SER A 28 5.22 -5.45 12.09
CA SER A 28 5.82 -4.16 11.74
C SER A 28 6.80 -3.70 12.82
N GLU A 29 7.90 -3.09 12.39
CA GLU A 29 8.92 -2.50 13.26
C GLU A 29 8.64 -1.01 13.56
N VAL A 30 7.62 -0.42 12.91
CA VAL A 30 7.24 0.99 13.11
C VAL A 30 5.96 1.12 13.91
N ASP A 31 5.85 2.23 14.62
CA ASP A 31 4.61 2.63 15.29
C ASP A 31 3.56 3.04 14.25
N MET A 32 2.52 2.23 14.10
CA MET A 32 1.45 2.43 13.12
C MET A 32 0.39 3.43 13.61
N THR A 33 0.81 4.55 14.22
CA THR A 33 -0.13 5.54 14.73
C THR A 33 -0.92 6.20 13.60
N PRO A 34 -2.26 6.34 13.75
CA PRO A 34 -3.09 6.99 12.74
C PRO A 34 -2.71 8.46 12.54
N PHE A 35 -2.81 8.92 11.29
CA PHE A 35 -2.68 10.34 10.96
C PHE A 35 -4.03 11.05 11.08
N VAL A 36 -4.11 12.06 11.95
CA VAL A 36 -5.34 12.79 12.25
C VAL A 36 -5.23 14.21 11.71
N PHE A 37 -6.24 14.66 10.96
CA PHE A 37 -6.30 16.02 10.44
C PHE A 37 -7.70 16.61 10.50
N GLN A 38 -7.79 17.93 10.41
CA GLN A 38 -9.05 18.67 10.35
C GLN A 38 -9.29 19.20 8.94
N TYR A 39 -10.51 19.06 8.43
CA TYR A 39 -10.95 19.71 7.20
C TYR A 39 -12.44 20.00 7.23
N ARG A 40 -12.82 21.26 6.95
CA ARG A 40 -14.20 21.78 7.03
C ARG A 40 -14.91 21.42 8.34
N ASP A 41 -14.31 21.83 9.45
CA ASP A 41 -14.85 21.64 10.81
C ASP A 41 -15.09 20.18 11.22
N ARG A 42 -14.54 19.22 10.45
CA ARG A 42 -14.59 17.79 10.76
C ARG A 42 -13.18 17.27 10.99
N ARG A 43 -13.08 16.36 11.97
CA ARG A 43 -11.90 15.54 12.21
C ARG A 43 -11.96 14.32 11.31
N TRP A 44 -10.84 14.01 10.69
CA TRP A 44 -10.62 12.82 9.86
C TRP A 44 -9.46 12.04 10.40
N THR A 45 -9.43 10.74 10.11
CA THR A 45 -8.36 9.85 10.56
C THR A 45 -7.99 8.93 9.41
N PHE A 46 -6.75 9.03 8.97
CA PHE A 46 -6.11 8.08 8.09
C PHE A 46 -5.44 7.01 8.94
N GLU A 47 -5.60 5.75 8.57
CA GLU A 47 -4.71 4.68 9.05
C GLU A 47 -3.26 4.98 8.65
N HIS A 48 -2.29 4.28 9.21
CA HIS A 48 -0.89 4.42 8.81
C HIS A 48 -0.65 3.77 7.44
N MET A 49 0.22 4.31 6.60
CA MET A 49 0.41 3.81 5.22
C MET A 49 0.85 2.34 5.14
N GLN A 50 1.67 1.86 6.07
CA GLN A 50 2.07 0.43 6.12
C GLN A 50 0.93 -0.52 6.53
N ALA A 51 -0.17 0.00 7.07
CA ALA A 51 -1.33 -0.79 7.45
C ALA A 51 -2.35 -0.94 6.30
N LEU A 52 -2.14 -0.22 5.18
CA LEU A 52 -3.06 -0.26 4.04
C LEU A 52 -2.93 -1.57 3.26
N ASP A 53 -4.05 -2.05 2.71
CA ASP A 53 -4.02 -3.13 1.73
C ASP A 53 -3.38 -2.61 0.43
N ILE A 54 -2.29 -3.24 0.00
CA ILE A 54 -1.53 -2.83 -1.19
C ILE A 54 -2.26 -3.13 -2.50
N MET A 55 -3.14 -4.14 -2.52
CA MET A 55 -3.82 -4.59 -3.74
C MET A 55 -4.68 -3.48 -4.39
N PRO A 56 -5.58 -2.79 -3.64
CA PRO A 56 -6.36 -1.68 -4.19
C PRO A 56 -5.49 -0.46 -4.56
N LEU A 57 -4.36 -0.25 -3.89
CA LEU A 57 -3.43 0.84 -4.19
C LEU A 57 -2.74 0.63 -5.55
N ILE A 58 -2.27 -0.59 -5.83
CA ILE A 58 -1.67 -0.96 -7.11
C ILE A 58 -2.66 -0.73 -8.25
N ALA A 59 -3.92 -1.16 -8.09
CA ALA A 59 -4.95 -0.96 -9.10
C ALA A 59 -5.19 0.53 -9.38
N SER A 60 -5.15 1.37 -8.34
CA SER A 60 -5.34 2.82 -8.48
C SER A 60 -4.16 3.50 -9.18
N ALA A 61 -2.93 3.05 -8.92
CA ALA A 61 -1.72 3.62 -9.52
C ALA A 61 -1.62 3.40 -11.04
N GLN A 62 -2.25 2.34 -11.58
CA GLN A 62 -2.32 2.10 -13.02
C GLN A 62 -3.04 3.22 -13.80
N HIS A 63 -3.83 4.03 -13.11
CA HIS A 63 -4.58 5.15 -13.68
C HIS A 63 -3.89 6.52 -13.47
N GLY A 64 -2.60 6.53 -13.12
CA GLY A 64 -1.76 7.72 -12.95
C GLY A 64 -1.74 8.28 -11.52
N ASP A 65 -0.87 9.28 -11.29
CA ASP A 65 -0.52 9.78 -9.95
C ASP A 65 -1.72 10.31 -9.16
N ALA A 66 -2.62 11.06 -9.82
CA ALA A 66 -3.82 11.56 -9.18
C ALA A 66 -4.74 10.42 -8.70
N SER A 67 -4.84 9.35 -9.49
CA SER A 67 -5.61 8.16 -9.12
C SER A 67 -4.95 7.39 -7.98
N ALA A 68 -3.62 7.31 -7.94
CA ALA A 68 -2.87 6.71 -6.84
C ALA A 68 -3.11 7.44 -5.50
N VAL A 69 -3.05 8.77 -5.51
CA VAL A 69 -3.32 9.60 -4.31
C VAL A 69 -4.75 9.39 -3.82
N ILE A 70 -5.73 9.41 -4.72
CA ILE A 70 -7.15 9.19 -4.37
C ILE A 70 -7.39 7.77 -3.85
N GLY A 71 -6.79 6.76 -4.49
CA GLY A 71 -6.82 5.38 -4.01
C GLY A 71 -6.25 5.27 -2.60
N THR A 72 -5.12 5.94 -2.34
CA THR A 72 -4.50 5.96 -1.01
C THR A 72 -5.40 6.60 0.05
N PHE A 73 -6.05 7.73 -0.26
CA PHE A 73 -7.00 8.35 0.67
C PHE A 73 -8.21 7.48 0.93
N ARG A 74 -8.71 6.79 -0.09
CA ARG A 74 -9.84 5.86 0.05
C ARG A 74 -9.51 4.74 1.01
N GLU A 75 -8.38 4.09 0.82
CA GLU A 75 -7.95 2.99 1.69
C GLU A 75 -7.67 3.50 3.11
N ALA A 76 -6.93 4.61 3.26
CA ALA A 76 -6.60 5.15 4.57
C ALA A 76 -7.81 5.64 5.38
N LEU A 77 -8.87 6.13 4.73
CA LEU A 77 -10.10 6.55 5.40
C LEU A 77 -11.06 5.39 5.69
N GLY A 78 -10.98 4.31 4.91
CA GLY A 78 -11.90 3.19 4.95
C GLY A 78 -13.37 3.65 4.99
N LYS A 79 -14.03 3.40 6.12
CA LYS A 79 -15.46 3.72 6.33
C LYS A 79 -15.78 5.22 6.26
N GLN A 80 -14.81 6.10 6.48
CA GLN A 80 -15.00 7.56 6.40
C GLN A 80 -14.99 8.08 4.96
N TRP A 81 -14.47 7.30 4.00
CA TRP A 81 -14.30 7.72 2.62
C TRP A 81 -15.57 8.28 1.96
N PRO A 82 -16.76 7.63 2.06
CA PRO A 82 -17.96 8.12 1.41
C PRO A 82 -18.38 9.52 1.88
N ASP A 83 -18.13 9.85 3.14
CA ASP A 83 -18.43 11.19 3.66
C ASP A 83 -17.36 12.20 3.29
N PHE A 84 -16.09 11.80 3.28
CA PHE A 84 -14.99 12.66 2.84
C PHE A 84 -15.16 13.09 1.38
N GLN A 85 -15.55 12.14 0.51
CA GLN A 85 -15.77 12.39 -0.91
C GLN A 85 -16.85 13.47 -1.15
N LYS A 86 -17.91 13.50 -0.33
CA LYS A 86 -18.98 14.53 -0.41
C LYS A 86 -18.50 15.92 -0.03
N VAL A 87 -17.49 16.03 0.84
CA VAL A 87 -16.94 17.34 1.23
C VAL A 87 -16.26 18.01 0.03
N GLY A 88 -15.62 17.22 -0.82
CA GLY A 88 -14.84 17.69 -1.95
C GLY A 88 -13.50 18.26 -1.51
N LEU A 89 -12.42 17.81 -2.15
CA LEU A 89 -11.06 18.24 -1.84
C LEU A 89 -10.44 18.87 -3.08
N PRO A 90 -10.10 20.18 -3.06
CA PRO A 90 -9.37 20.81 -4.16
C PRO A 90 -8.03 20.11 -4.37
N GLN A 91 -7.62 19.94 -5.63
CA GLN A 91 -6.41 19.21 -6.02
C GLN A 91 -5.14 19.68 -5.27
N TRP A 92 -4.95 20.98 -5.11
CA TRP A 92 -3.78 21.51 -4.40
C TRP A 92 -3.76 21.15 -2.90
N LYS A 93 -4.94 21.00 -2.27
CA LYS A 93 -5.05 20.51 -0.88
C LYS A 93 -4.82 19.00 -0.82
N ALA A 94 -5.25 18.26 -1.84
CA ALA A 94 -4.97 16.83 -1.94
C ALA A 94 -3.46 16.57 -1.93
N GLN A 95 -2.68 17.31 -2.73
CA GLN A 95 -1.22 17.17 -2.71
C GLN A 95 -0.63 17.47 -1.32
N LYS A 96 -1.01 18.61 -0.71
CA LYS A 96 -0.50 18.98 0.61
C LYS A 96 -0.89 17.99 1.72
N LEU A 97 -2.09 17.42 1.63
CA LEU A 97 -2.54 16.39 2.55
C LEU A 97 -1.72 15.11 2.37
N PHE A 98 -1.43 14.72 1.12
CA PHE A 98 -0.62 13.55 0.82
C PHE A 98 0.82 13.72 1.30
N ASP A 99 1.46 14.87 1.03
CA ASP A 99 2.82 15.17 1.50
C ASP A 99 2.91 15.09 3.03
N ALA A 100 1.92 15.67 3.74
CA ALA A 100 1.88 15.63 5.21
C ALA A 100 1.66 14.20 5.75
N TYR A 101 0.84 13.40 5.05
CA TYR A 101 0.58 12.01 5.42
C TYR A 101 1.80 11.12 5.20
N GLN A 102 2.54 11.30 4.10
CA GLN A 102 3.81 10.62 3.84
C GLN A 102 4.82 10.94 4.95
N ALA A 103 4.98 12.22 5.29
CA ALA A 103 5.89 12.65 6.35
C ALA A 103 5.52 12.06 7.72
N HIS A 104 4.22 12.01 8.07
CA HIS A 104 3.75 11.37 9.31
C HIS A 104 4.09 9.88 9.35
N CYS A 105 4.00 9.18 8.22
CA CYS A 105 4.32 7.75 8.13
C CYS A 105 5.83 7.47 7.99
N GLY A 106 6.68 8.48 8.17
CA GLY A 106 8.14 8.35 8.04
C GLY A 106 8.62 8.11 6.61
N MET A 107 7.79 8.44 5.60
CA MET A 107 8.20 8.39 4.20
C MET A 107 8.77 9.75 3.79
N GLU A 108 9.99 9.76 3.27
CA GLU A 108 10.56 10.99 2.71
C GLU A 108 9.85 11.36 1.39
N PRO A 109 9.48 12.63 1.19
CA PRO A 109 8.95 13.10 -0.09
C PRO A 109 10.08 13.07 -1.13
N GLY A 110 10.30 11.92 -1.78
CA GLY A 110 11.38 11.79 -2.75
C GLY A 110 11.69 10.37 -3.29
N GLU A 111 11.33 9.30 -2.61
CA GLU A 111 11.67 7.92 -3.05
C GLU A 111 10.69 7.33 -4.09
N SER A 112 10.09 8.19 -4.93
CA SER A 112 9.52 7.79 -6.23
C SER A 112 10.39 8.33 -7.37
N GLN A 113 11.70 8.28 -7.19
CA GLN A 113 12.61 8.20 -8.34
C GLN A 113 12.97 6.74 -8.50
N ALA A 114 12.24 6.04 -9.38
CA ALA A 114 12.75 4.83 -9.98
C ALA A 114 14.15 5.17 -10.52
N SER A 115 15.19 4.73 -9.83
CA SER A 115 16.54 4.81 -10.35
C SER A 115 16.57 3.93 -11.61
N PRO A 116 16.82 4.46 -12.82
CA PRO A 116 17.19 3.60 -13.93
C PRO A 116 18.59 3.09 -13.60
N THR A 117 18.70 1.84 -13.15
CA THR A 117 20.01 1.19 -13.06
C THR A 117 20.38 0.75 -14.48
N SER A 118 21.48 1.35 -14.95
CA SER A 118 22.28 1.17 -16.17
C SER A 118 21.94 0.04 -17.15
#